data_AF-A0A8I1IVZ0-F1
#
_entry.id   AF-A0A8I1IVZ0-F1
#
_cell.length_a   1.000
_cell.length_b   1.000
_cell.length_c   1.000
_cell.angle_alpha   90.00
_cell.angle_beta   90.00
_cell.angle_gamma   90.00
#
_symmetry.space_group_name_H-M   'P 1'
#
loop_
_entity.id
_entity.type
_entity.pdbx_description
1 polymer ?
#
loop_
_entity_poly.entity_id
_entity_poly.type
_entity_poly.pdbx_seq_one_letter_code
_entity_poly.pdbx_strand_id
1 'polypeptide(L)'
;MSKGSSDPRSVAQKEAERRAYADASGKSVEEIRALEEALCKVPREHLIEQLYGPDHGAFYDEGEDLWIVPDPKHRGPGFGFIAIRSDRSWFGGVVPPEAFQ
;
A
#
# COMPACT_ATOMS: atom_id res chain seq x y z
N MET A 1 16.35 -0.63 14.23
CA MET A 1 15.07 -0.05 14.68
C MET A 1 14.24 0.15 13.44
N SER A 2 13.10 -0.54 13.29
CA SER A 2 12.21 -0.28 12.14
C SER A 2 11.72 1.16 12.27
N LYS A 3 11.95 2.00 11.26
CA LYS A 3 11.26 3.29 11.19
C LYS A 3 9.76 2.97 11.17
N GLY A 4 8.97 3.71 11.95
CA GLY A 4 7.52 3.60 11.87
C GLY A 4 7.04 3.97 10.47
N SER A 5 5.89 3.46 10.04
CA SER A 5 5.35 3.77 8.70
C SER A 5 5.20 5.28 8.50
N SER A 6 5.63 5.75 7.34
CA SER A 6 5.50 7.15 6.87
C SER A 6 4.09 7.51 6.39
N ASP A 7 3.06 6.75 6.80
CA ASP A 7 1.68 7.05 6.46
C ASP A 7 1.23 8.38 7.09
N PRO A 8 0.86 9.40 6.29
CA PRO A 8 0.55 10.74 6.79
C PRO A 8 -0.81 10.83 7.49
N ARG A 9 -1.65 9.79 7.41
CA ARG A 9 -2.97 9.80 8.04
C ARG A 9 -2.84 9.79 9.56
N SER A 10 -3.58 10.67 10.22
CA SER A 10 -3.71 10.67 11.68
C SER A 10 -4.37 9.39 12.18
N VAL A 11 -4.16 9.05 13.45
CA VAL A 11 -4.82 7.91 14.10
C VAL A 11 -6.35 8.01 13.97
N ALA A 12 -6.92 9.20 14.13
CA ALA A 12 -8.35 9.43 13.99
C ALA A 12 -8.86 9.15 12.57
N GLN A 13 -8.10 9.55 11.53
CA GLN A 13 -8.44 9.24 10.14
C GLN A 13 -8.37 7.73 9.87
N LYS A 14 -7.31 7.05 10.32
CA LYS A 14 -7.18 5.60 10.17
C LYS A 14 -8.35 4.86 10.85
N GLU A 15 -8.75 5.30 12.04
CA GLU A 15 -9.89 4.74 12.76
C GLU A 15 -11.24 5.00 12.07
N ALA A 16 -11.44 6.20 11.52
CA ALA A 16 -12.64 6.51 10.74
C ALA A 16 -12.73 5.65 9.46
N GLU A 17 -11.61 5.44 8.77
CA GLU A 17 -11.57 4.57 7.60
C GLU A 17 -11.84 3.10 7.96
N ARG A 18 -11.26 2.58 9.05
CA ARG A 18 -11.57 1.23 9.54
C ARG A 18 -13.04 1.06 9.83
N ARG A 19 -13.68 2.05 10.46
CA ARG A 19 -15.13 2.05 10.70
C ARG A 19 -15.91 1.97 9.39
N ALA A 20 -15.55 2.81 8.42
CA ALA A 20 -16.19 2.79 7.11
C ALA A 20 -16.05 1.44 6.39
N TYR A 21 -14.86 0.81 6.44
CA TYR A 21 -14.64 -0.52 5.87
C TYR A 21 -15.41 -1.61 6.61
N ALA A 22 -15.44 -1.57 7.93
CA ALA A 22 -16.21 -2.48 8.76
C ALA A 22 -17.70 -2.42 8.37
N ASP A 23 -18.27 -1.21 8.29
CA ASP A 23 -19.65 -0.99 7.89
C ASP A 23 -19.92 -1.49 6.45
N ALA A 24 -19.04 -1.18 5.51
CA ALA A 24 -19.19 -1.58 4.10
C ALA A 24 -19.07 -3.10 3.87
N SER A 25 -18.31 -3.80 4.73
CA SER A 25 -18.06 -5.24 4.62
C SER A 25 -18.91 -6.10 5.54
N GLY A 26 -19.75 -5.48 6.40
CA GLY A 26 -20.53 -6.19 7.42
C GLY A 26 -19.65 -6.84 8.50
N LYS A 27 -18.47 -6.26 8.75
CA LYS A 27 -17.47 -6.71 9.72
C LYS A 27 -17.43 -5.78 10.92
N SER A 28 -16.86 -6.27 12.02
CA SER A 28 -16.49 -5.41 13.16
C SER A 28 -15.19 -4.68 12.89
N VAL A 29 -14.96 -3.54 13.56
CA VAL A 29 -13.67 -2.82 13.46
C VAL A 29 -12.53 -3.66 14.03
N GLU A 30 -12.80 -4.48 15.04
CA GLU A 30 -11.86 -5.41 15.64
C GLU A 30 -11.42 -6.48 14.64
N GLU A 31 -12.31 -7.01 13.81
CA GLU A 31 -11.95 -7.92 12.70
C GLU A 31 -11.08 -7.23 11.66
N ILE A 32 -11.38 -5.97 11.32
CA ILE A 32 -10.55 -5.19 10.38
C ILE A 32 -9.15 -4.96 10.96
N ARG A 33 -9.02 -4.56 12.23
CA ARG A 33 -7.72 -4.40 12.90
C ARG A 33 -6.94 -5.69 12.94
N ALA A 34 -7.58 -6.81 13.29
CA ALA A 34 -6.93 -8.12 13.32
C ALA A 34 -6.43 -8.55 11.94
N LEU A 35 -7.18 -8.24 10.88
CA LEU A 35 -6.76 -8.48 9.50
C LEU A 35 -5.53 -7.64 9.13
N GLU A 36 -5.54 -6.34 9.43
CA GLU A 36 -4.40 -5.45 9.18
C GLU A 36 -3.13 -5.93 9.93
N GLU A 37 -3.26 -6.30 11.20
CA GLU A 37 -2.16 -6.86 11.99
C GLU A 37 -1.64 -8.18 11.40
N ALA A 38 -2.54 -9.04 10.90
CA ALA A 38 -2.16 -10.28 10.23
C ALA A 38 -1.40 -10.02 8.92
N LEU A 39 -1.85 -9.04 8.12
CA LEU A 39 -1.17 -8.63 6.88
C LEU A 39 0.24 -8.10 7.14
N CYS A 40 0.44 -7.39 8.26
CA CYS A 40 1.77 -6.93 8.68
C CYS A 40 2.75 -8.08 9.02
N LYS A 41 2.25 -9.29 9.33
CA LYS A 41 3.09 -10.47 9.62
C LYS A 41 3.52 -11.23 8.36
N VAL A 42 2.81 -11.05 7.25
CA VAL A 42 3.20 -11.59 5.95
C VAL A 42 4.47 -10.83 5.50
N PRO A 43 5.47 -11.46 4.85
CA PRO A 43 6.56 -10.72 4.19
C PRO A 43 6.03 -9.77 3.10
N ARG A 44 6.70 -8.64 2.84
CA ARG A 44 6.17 -7.62 1.89
C ARG A 44 6.19 -8.12 0.46
N GLU A 45 7.30 -8.71 0.11
CA GLU A 45 7.62 -9.36 -1.16
C GLU A 45 6.58 -10.44 -1.46
N HIS A 46 6.30 -11.31 -0.49
CA HIS A 46 5.32 -12.37 -0.65
C HIS A 46 3.90 -11.83 -0.86
N LEU A 47 3.51 -10.78 -0.13
CA LEU A 47 2.20 -10.15 -0.35
C LEU A 47 2.10 -9.57 -1.77
N ILE A 48 3.16 -8.91 -2.25
CA ILE A 48 3.19 -8.31 -3.59
C ILE A 48 3.08 -9.39 -4.66
N GLU A 49 3.81 -10.49 -4.54
CA GLU A 49 3.72 -11.63 -5.46
C GLU A 49 2.30 -12.23 -5.48
N GLN A 50 1.64 -12.37 -4.32
CA GLN A 50 0.26 -12.85 -4.25
C GLN A 50 -0.75 -11.89 -4.91
N LEU A 51 -0.52 -10.58 -4.82
CA LEU A 51 -1.43 -9.56 -5.35
C LEU A 51 -1.24 -9.30 -6.85
N TYR A 52 -0.01 -9.35 -7.34
CA TYR A 52 0.35 -8.88 -8.68
C TYR A 52 1.00 -9.96 -9.57
N GLY A 53 1.27 -11.15 -9.04
CA GLY A 53 1.91 -12.26 -9.75
C GLY A 53 3.44 -12.17 -9.76
N PRO A 54 4.14 -13.21 -10.25
CA PRO A 54 5.60 -13.33 -10.16
C PRO A 54 6.37 -12.31 -11.01
N ASP A 55 5.78 -11.80 -12.09
CA ASP A 55 6.41 -10.82 -13.00
C ASP A 55 5.92 -9.39 -12.75
N HIS A 56 5.61 -9.06 -11.49
CA HIS A 56 4.99 -7.79 -11.10
C HIS A 56 5.84 -6.54 -11.36
N GLY A 57 7.15 -6.66 -11.61
CA GLY A 57 8.04 -5.52 -11.89
C GLY A 57 8.28 -4.57 -10.70
N ALA A 58 7.73 -4.87 -9.53
CA ALA A 58 7.95 -4.10 -8.31
C ALA A 58 9.44 -3.99 -7.91
N PHE A 59 9.78 -2.83 -7.34
CA PHE A 59 11.09 -2.56 -6.76
C PHE A 59 10.95 -1.89 -5.40
N TYR A 60 12.00 -1.97 -4.59
CA TYR A 60 12.03 -1.38 -3.26
C TYR A 60 12.81 -0.06 -3.26
N ASP A 61 12.19 0.98 -2.70
CA ASP A 61 12.81 2.27 -2.41
C ASP A 61 13.24 2.30 -0.94
N GLU A 62 14.54 2.19 -0.70
CA GLU A 62 15.13 2.21 0.64
C GLU A 62 15.03 3.58 1.33
N GLY A 63 15.00 4.67 0.54
CA GLY A 63 14.93 6.04 1.06
C GLY A 63 13.59 6.30 1.74
N GLU A 64 12.52 5.81 1.12
CA GLU A 64 11.14 6.01 1.55
C GLU A 64 10.52 4.80 2.29
N ASP A 65 11.20 3.66 2.36
CA ASP A 65 10.69 2.38 2.90
C ASP A 65 9.40 1.92 2.19
N LEU A 66 9.42 2.00 0.85
CA LEU A 66 8.27 1.69 -0.02
C LEU A 66 8.59 0.56 -0.97
N TRP A 67 7.66 -0.37 -1.11
CA TRP A 67 7.59 -1.21 -2.30
C TRP A 67 6.74 -0.52 -3.35
N ILE A 68 7.29 -0.31 -4.56
CA ILE A 68 6.62 0.37 -5.67
C ILE A 68 6.34 -0.65 -6.75
N VAL A 69 5.06 -0.85 -7.06
CA VAL A 69 4.58 -1.75 -8.12
C VAL A 69 4.08 -0.90 -9.29
N PRO A 70 4.49 -1.17 -10.55
CA PRO A 70 3.85 -0.57 -11.71
C PRO A 70 2.33 -0.83 -11.72
N ASP A 71 1.51 0.19 -11.96
CA ASP A 71 0.06 0.00 -12.05
C ASP A 71 -0.31 -0.60 -13.43
N PRO A 72 -0.73 -1.88 -13.50
CA PRO A 72 -1.05 -2.52 -14.76
C PRO A 72 -2.34 -1.98 -15.40
N LYS A 73 -3.09 -1.10 -14.71
CA LYS A 73 -4.31 -0.46 -15.24
C LYS A 73 -4.06 0.93 -15.81
N HIS A 74 -2.92 1.56 -15.51
CA HIS A 74 -2.58 2.86 -16.08
C HIS A 74 -2.33 2.76 -17.59
N ARG A 75 -2.95 3.64 -18.37
CA ARG A 75 -2.82 3.70 -19.84
C ARG A 75 -2.46 5.09 -20.35
N GLY A 76 -2.41 6.08 -19.45
CA GLY A 76 -2.07 7.46 -19.78
C GLY A 76 -0.56 7.67 -19.91
N PRO A 77 -0.13 8.90 -20.27
CA PRO A 77 1.28 9.25 -20.26
C PRO A 77 1.88 9.11 -18.84
N GLY A 78 3.20 8.97 -18.79
CA GLY A 78 3.95 8.83 -17.53
C GLY A 78 3.95 7.40 -16.98
N PHE A 79 4.30 7.28 -15.71
CA PHE A 79 4.40 5.99 -15.01
C PHE A 79 3.39 5.93 -13.88
N GLY A 80 2.34 5.12 -14.06
CA GLY A 80 1.39 4.79 -13.00
C GLY A 80 1.98 3.77 -12.05
N PHE A 81 1.80 3.98 -10.74
CA PHE A 81 2.32 3.09 -9.72
C PHE A 81 1.37 2.92 -8.53
N ILE A 82 1.59 1.84 -7.79
CA ILE A 82 1.01 1.57 -6.48
C ILE A 82 2.18 1.40 -5.50
N ALA A 83 2.25 2.25 -4.48
CA ALA A 83 3.28 2.19 -3.45
C ALA A 83 2.69 1.62 -2.15
N ILE A 84 3.41 0.67 -1.54
CA ILE A 84 3.01 -0.07 -0.34
C ILE A 84 4.01 0.22 0.78
N ARG A 85 3.52 0.76 1.90
CA ARG A 85 4.30 1.09 3.10
C ARG A 85 4.53 -0.13 3.99
N SER A 86 5.40 0.01 4.98
CA SER A 86 5.65 -1.03 6.00
C SER A 86 4.43 -1.40 6.85
N ASP A 87 3.50 -0.48 7.11
CA ASP A 87 2.22 -0.78 7.79
C ASP A 87 1.12 -1.31 6.86
N ARG A 88 1.47 -1.67 5.62
CA ARG A 88 0.57 -2.19 4.59
C ARG A 88 -0.48 -1.21 4.09
N SER A 89 -0.46 0.03 4.56
CA SER A 89 -1.14 1.11 3.85
C SER A 89 -0.50 1.29 2.48
N TRP A 90 -1.30 1.75 1.52
CA TRP A 90 -0.86 1.96 0.16
C TRP A 90 -1.44 3.24 -0.42
N PHE A 91 -0.84 3.70 -1.51
CA PHE A 91 -1.37 4.78 -2.31
C PHE A 91 -0.98 4.57 -3.78
N GLY A 92 -1.80 5.10 -4.69
CA GLY A 92 -1.49 5.13 -6.11
C GLY A 92 -1.05 6.52 -6.55
N GLY A 93 -0.30 6.59 -7.64
CA GLY A 93 0.11 7.85 -8.25
C GLY A 93 0.52 7.67 -9.70
N VAL A 94 0.74 8.80 -10.38
CA VAL A 94 1.33 8.84 -11.72
C VAL A 94 2.50 9.80 -11.68
N VAL A 95 3.68 9.31 -12.04
CA VAL A 95 4.85 10.17 -12.28
C VAL A 95 4.72 10.73 -13.70
N PRO A 96 4.65 12.06 -13.87
CA PRO A 96 4.50 12.66 -15.19
C PRO A 96 5.79 12.46 -16.02
N PRO A 97 5.70 12.38 -17.36
CA PRO A 97 6.86 12.16 -18.22
C PRO A 97 8.03 13.13 -17.97
N GLU A 98 7.71 14.36 -17.61
CA GLU A 98 8.68 15.45 -17.42
C GLU A 98 9.54 15.28 -16.17
N ALA A 99 9.18 14.37 -15.25
CA ALA A 99 9.91 14.12 -14.01
C ALA A 99 11.09 13.15 -14.17
N PHE A 100 11.22 12.46 -15.30
CA PHE A 100 12.29 11.49 -15.57
C PHE A 100 13.58 12.11 -16.16
N GLN A 101 13.84 13.40 -15.89
CA GLN A 101 15.01 14.13 -16.41
C GLN A 101 16.29 13.89 -15.63
#